data_AF-A0A9E0GP94-F1
#
_entry.id   AF-A0A9E0GP94-F1
#
_cell.length_a   1.000
_cell.length_b   1.000
_cell.length_c   1.000
_cell.angle_alpha   90.00
_cell.angle_beta   90.00
_cell.angle_gamma   90.00
#
_symmetry.space_group_name_H-M   'P 1'
#
loop_
_entity.id
_entity.type
_entity.pdbx_description
1 polymer ?
#
loop_
_entity_poly.entity_id
_entity_poly.type
_entity_poly.pdbx_seq_one_letter_code
_entity_poly.pdbx_strand_id
1 'polypeptide(L)'
;MKKLLPSTIFTILFSLIINCFTNVSAIGLDGNPRFTYLDMHQGIRTYLDKSSLVLLQNDGKAVVFAYTTTNAKMDGTITRYSKPITMKHNWSDPLNIVYYKNDNGLWTRQDMDITAHYMWTTKAAFCSGYELLLGKKYPYTPKYTR
;
A
#
# COMPACT_ATOMS: atom_id res chain seq x y z
N MET A 1 3.40 -12.27 -51.44
CA MET A 1 2.67 -12.02 -50.17
C MET A 1 2.07 -13.34 -49.68
N LYS A 2 2.49 -13.87 -48.53
CA LYS A 2 1.95 -15.14 -47.99
C LYS A 2 0.61 -14.86 -47.32
N LYS A 3 -0.47 -15.52 -47.77
CA LYS A 3 -1.79 -15.44 -47.15
C LYS A 3 -1.75 -16.17 -45.81
N LEU A 4 -2.12 -15.50 -44.73
CA LEU A 4 -2.30 -16.12 -43.41
C LEU A 4 -3.48 -17.10 -43.49
N LEU A 5 -3.27 -18.32 -43.00
CA LEU A 5 -4.30 -19.35 -42.93
C LEU A 5 -5.39 -18.94 -41.92
N PRO A 6 -6.67 -19.21 -42.18
CA PRO A 6 -7.78 -18.86 -41.27
C PRO A 6 -7.60 -19.39 -39.83
N SER A 7 -6.93 -20.54 -39.68
CA SER A 7 -6.60 -21.13 -38.38
C SER A 7 -5.65 -20.26 -37.56
N THR A 8 -4.67 -19.62 -38.20
CA THR A 8 -3.71 -18.73 -37.52
C THR A 8 -4.39 -17.48 -36.99
N ILE A 9 -5.34 -16.92 -37.75
CA ILE A 9 -6.13 -15.75 -37.34
C ILE A 9 -7.03 -16.13 -36.15
N PHE A 10 -7.65 -17.31 -36.17
CA PHE A 10 -8.48 -17.81 -35.08
C PHE A 10 -7.67 -18.01 -33.78
N THR A 11 -6.47 -18.60 -33.86
CA THR A 11 -5.61 -18.76 -32.68
C THR A 11 -5.20 -17.42 -32.07
N ILE A 12 -4.80 -16.45 -32.89
CA ILE A 12 -4.43 -15.10 -32.42
C ILE A 12 -5.62 -14.40 -31.75
N LEU A 13 -6.80 -14.47 -32.37
CA LEU A 13 -8.03 -13.91 -31.80
C LEU A 13 -8.43 -14.60 -30.49
N PHE A 14 -8.34 -15.93 -30.42
CA PHE A 14 -8.65 -16.68 -29.21
C PHE A 14 -7.67 -16.34 -28.07
N SER A 15 -6.38 -16.19 -28.36
CA SER A 15 -5.38 -15.73 -27.40
C SER A 15 -5.63 -14.30 -26.94
N LEU A 16 -6.02 -13.38 -27.83
CA LEU A 16 -6.39 -12.01 -27.47
C LEU A 16 -7.64 -11.97 -26.59
N ILE A 17 -8.65 -12.78 -26.91
CA ILE A 17 -9.89 -12.85 -26.13
C ILE A 17 -9.62 -13.40 -24.72
N ILE A 18 -8.80 -14.45 -24.57
CA ILE A 18 -8.39 -14.96 -23.24
C ILE A 18 -7.67 -13.86 -22.44
N ASN A 19 -6.77 -13.08 -23.07
CA ASN A 19 -6.10 -11.96 -22.40
C ASN A 19 -7.07 -10.80 -22.06
N CYS A 20 -8.11 -10.58 -22.86
CA CYS A 20 -9.14 -9.57 -22.55
C CYS A 20 -10.04 -9.99 -21.37
N PHE A 21 -10.38 -11.29 -21.24
CA PHE A 21 -11.19 -11.77 -20.11
C PHE A 21 -10.41 -11.92 -18.80
N THR A 22 -9.09 -12.02 -18.82
CA THR A 22 -8.26 -11.92 -17.60
C THR A 22 -8.12 -10.48 -17.08
N ASN A 23 -8.58 -9.48 -17.85
CA ASN A 23 -8.61 -8.08 -17.45
C ASN A 23 -9.98 -7.61 -16.94
N VAL A 24 -10.86 -8.52 -16.52
CA VAL A 24 -11.88 -8.15 -15.52
C VAL A 24 -11.12 -7.86 -14.24
N SER A 25 -10.58 -6.65 -14.15
CA SER A 25 -10.00 -6.10 -12.94
C SER A 25 -11.12 -6.11 -11.92
N ALA A 26 -11.11 -7.12 -11.05
CA ALA A 26 -11.87 -7.04 -9.84
C ALA A 26 -11.48 -5.72 -9.16
N ILE A 27 -12.47 -4.84 -9.03
CA ILE A 27 -12.35 -3.55 -8.35
C ILE A 27 -12.12 -3.94 -6.89
N GLY A 28 -10.85 -4.06 -6.51
CA GLY A 28 -10.46 -4.36 -5.15
C GLY A 28 -10.75 -3.17 -4.23
N LEU A 29 -9.90 -2.97 -3.23
CA LEU A 29 -9.94 -1.70 -2.48
C LEU A 29 -9.31 -0.54 -3.28
N ASP A 30 -8.85 -0.81 -4.50
CA ASP A 30 -8.29 0.18 -5.40
C ASP A 30 -9.32 1.25 -5.76
N GLY A 31 -8.97 2.51 -5.51
CA GLY A 31 -9.88 3.66 -5.65
C GLY A 31 -10.58 4.07 -4.35
N ASN A 32 -10.54 3.24 -3.29
CA ASN A 32 -10.98 3.68 -1.98
C ASN A 32 -9.90 4.57 -1.33
N PRO A 33 -10.16 5.86 -1.05
CA PRO A 33 -9.15 6.78 -0.50
C PRO A 33 -8.67 6.38 0.91
N ARG A 34 -9.38 5.48 1.60
CA ARG A 34 -8.96 4.88 2.87
C ARG A 34 -7.80 3.91 2.70
N PHE A 35 -7.72 3.19 1.58
CA PHE A 35 -6.76 2.11 1.37
C PHE A 35 -5.73 2.52 0.34
N THR A 36 -4.46 2.59 0.76
CA THR A 36 -3.35 2.80 -0.18
C THR A 36 -2.76 1.47 -0.55
N TYR A 37 -2.85 1.10 -1.82
CA TYR A 37 -2.20 -0.09 -2.34
C TYR A 37 -0.70 -0.03 -2.07
N LEU A 38 -0.16 -1.11 -1.50
CA LEU A 38 1.24 -1.24 -1.17
C LEU A 38 1.89 -2.29 -2.07
N ASP A 39 1.28 -3.47 -2.16
CA ASP A 39 1.90 -4.64 -2.75
C ASP A 39 0.83 -5.70 -3.15
N MET A 40 1.18 -6.65 -4.02
CA MET A 40 0.46 -7.87 -4.31
C MET A 40 1.39 -9.10 -4.27
N HIS A 41 1.03 -10.08 -3.46
CA HIS A 41 1.68 -11.38 -3.42
C HIS A 41 0.66 -12.51 -3.62
N GLN A 42 0.86 -13.36 -4.63
CA GLN A 42 0.02 -14.53 -4.93
C GLN A 42 -1.50 -14.23 -5.00
N GLY A 43 -1.87 -13.10 -5.63
CA GLY A 43 -3.26 -12.68 -5.77
C GLY A 43 -3.89 -12.07 -4.51
N ILE A 44 -3.11 -11.89 -3.45
CA ILE A 44 -3.47 -11.13 -2.26
C ILE A 44 -2.80 -9.76 -2.35
N ARG A 45 -3.61 -8.70 -2.32
CA ARG A 45 -3.13 -7.31 -2.28
C ARG A 45 -3.01 -6.86 -0.83
N THR A 46 -1.94 -6.15 -0.51
CA THR A 46 -1.70 -5.51 0.78
C THR A 46 -1.91 -4.02 0.65
N TYR A 47 -2.64 -3.46 1.61
CA TYR A 47 -2.98 -2.05 1.66
C TYR A 47 -2.58 -1.45 3.01
N LEU A 48 -2.20 -0.19 3.02
CA LEU A 48 -2.21 0.63 4.22
C LEU A 48 -3.65 1.08 4.48
N ASP A 49 -4.20 0.74 5.65
CA ASP A 49 -5.46 1.33 6.10
C ASP A 49 -5.17 2.71 6.69
N LYS A 50 -5.36 3.77 5.91
CA LYS A 50 -5.06 5.14 6.35
C LYS A 50 -5.89 5.58 7.55
N SER A 51 -7.06 4.99 7.78
CA SER A 51 -7.87 5.27 8.98
C SER A 51 -7.26 4.71 10.26
N SER A 52 -6.32 3.76 10.15
CA SER A 52 -5.59 3.19 11.28
C SER A 52 -4.37 4.01 11.69
N LEU A 53 -3.97 5.01 10.90
CA LEU A 53 -2.81 5.84 11.20
C LEU A 53 -3.12 6.73 12.41
N VAL A 54 -2.32 6.59 13.46
CA VAL A 54 -2.43 7.37 14.69
C VAL A 54 -1.08 7.98 15.04
N LEU A 55 -1.06 9.29 15.27
CA LEU A 55 0.09 9.99 15.84
C LEU A 55 0.16 9.69 17.35
N LEU A 56 1.26 9.08 17.78
CA LEU A 56 1.48 8.70 19.17
C LEU A 56 2.35 9.72 19.93
N GLN A 57 3.30 10.32 19.24
CA GLN A 57 4.24 11.28 19.82
C GLN A 57 4.71 12.28 18.77
N ASN A 58 4.82 13.55 19.17
CA ASN A 58 5.52 14.60 18.44
C ASN A 58 6.07 15.61 19.47
N ASP A 59 7.31 15.41 19.91
CA ASP A 59 7.90 16.12 21.05
C ASP A 59 9.09 17.03 20.67
N GLY A 60 9.26 17.29 19.36
CA GLY A 60 10.40 18.05 18.83
C GLY A 60 11.73 17.28 18.80
N LYS A 61 11.81 16.08 19.38
CA LYS A 61 12.97 15.17 19.23
C LYS A 61 12.67 14.05 18.24
N ALA A 62 11.46 13.52 18.29
CA ALA A 62 11.00 12.49 17.37
C ALA A 62 9.51 12.65 17.07
N VAL A 63 9.11 12.00 15.99
CA VAL A 63 7.72 11.66 15.71
C VAL A 63 7.56 10.15 15.80
N VAL A 64 6.47 9.70 16.43
CA VAL A 64 6.06 8.29 16.47
C VAL A 64 4.62 8.17 16.02
N PHE A 65 4.35 7.21 15.14
CA PHE A 65 2.99 6.86 14.72
C PHE A 65 2.82 5.35 14.67
N ALA A 66 1.57 4.91 14.75
CA ALA A 66 1.17 3.53 14.53
C ALA A 66 0.23 3.42 13.33
N TYR A 67 0.27 2.26 12.67
CA TYR A 67 -0.62 1.94 11.55
C TYR A 67 -0.83 0.44 11.44
N THR A 68 -1.87 0.02 10.74
CA THR A 68 -2.08 -1.37 10.33
C THR A 68 -2.07 -1.48 8.81
N THR A 69 -1.69 -2.66 8.34
CA THR A 69 -1.91 -3.05 6.95
C THR A 69 -3.03 -4.07 6.88
N THR A 70 -3.70 -4.12 5.74
CA THR A 70 -4.81 -5.03 5.48
C THR A 70 -4.52 -5.78 4.20
N ASN A 71 -4.80 -7.07 4.20
CA ASN A 71 -4.73 -7.91 3.02
C ASN A 71 -6.14 -8.13 2.48
N ALA A 72 -6.31 -8.01 1.16
CA ALA A 72 -7.55 -8.31 0.48
C ALA A 72 -7.29 -9.12 -0.80
N LYS A 73 -8.27 -9.94 -1.18
CA LYS A 73 -8.30 -10.59 -2.49
C LYS A 73 -8.59 -9.57 -3.58
N MET A 74 -8.40 -9.97 -4.84
CA MET A 74 -8.70 -9.11 -5.99
C MET A 74 -10.17 -8.65 -6.02
N ASP A 75 -11.10 -9.47 -5.52
CA ASP A 75 -12.54 -9.12 -5.37
C ASP A 75 -12.85 -8.10 -4.26
N GLY A 76 -11.83 -7.56 -3.59
CA GLY A 76 -11.98 -6.58 -2.52
C GLY A 76 -12.26 -7.20 -1.14
N THR A 77 -12.43 -8.53 -1.06
CA THR A 77 -12.66 -9.23 0.21
C THR A 77 -11.43 -9.12 1.10
N ILE A 78 -11.58 -8.47 2.25
CA ILE A 78 -10.53 -8.40 3.27
C ILE A 78 -10.32 -9.79 3.86
N THR A 79 -9.10 -10.29 3.78
CA THR A 79 -8.72 -11.60 4.33
C THR A 79 -8.02 -11.50 5.67
N ARG A 80 -7.38 -10.37 5.96
CA ARG A 80 -6.60 -10.20 7.20
C ARG A 80 -6.34 -8.73 7.51
N TYR A 81 -6.44 -8.38 8.79
CA TYR A 81 -5.78 -7.21 9.35
C TYR A 81 -4.48 -7.63 10.03
N SER A 82 -3.39 -6.93 9.71
CA SER A 82 -2.09 -7.11 10.36
C SER A 82 -2.10 -6.53 11.78
N LYS A 83 -1.16 -6.99 12.61
CA LYS A 83 -0.91 -6.34 13.90
C LYS A 83 -0.46 -4.88 13.66
N PRO A 84 -0.77 -3.96 14.59
CA PRO A 84 -0.26 -2.60 14.52
C PRO A 84 1.26 -2.57 14.46
N ILE A 85 1.79 -1.74 13.55
CA ILE A 85 3.22 -1.46 13.40
C ILE A 85 3.44 -0.07 13.99
N THR A 86 4.39 0.05 14.91
CA THR A 86 4.84 1.36 15.42
C THR A 86 6.10 1.78 14.67
N MET A 87 6.08 2.98 14.11
CA MET A 87 7.20 3.60 13.43
C MET A 87 7.59 4.92 14.10
N LYS A 88 8.89 5.20 14.12
CA LYS A 88 9.51 6.40 14.65
C LYS A 88 10.46 7.01 13.63
N HIS A 89 10.53 8.34 13.60
CA HIS A 89 11.60 9.10 12.98
C HIS A 89 12.14 10.12 13.98
N ASN A 90 13.46 10.17 14.15
CA ASN A 90 14.10 11.20 14.98
C ASN A 90 14.40 12.41 14.09
N TRP A 91 14.09 13.62 14.54
CA TRP A 91 14.28 14.83 13.72
C TRP A 91 15.75 15.17 13.46
N SER A 92 16.67 14.59 14.23
CA SER A 92 18.11 14.69 14.00
C SER A 92 18.61 13.79 12.88
N ASP A 93 17.84 12.78 12.49
CA ASP A 93 18.25 11.82 11.46
C ASP A 93 17.86 12.30 10.06
N PRO A 94 18.55 11.85 9.00
CA PRO A 94 18.09 12.07 7.64
C PRO A 94 16.67 11.54 7.42
N LEU A 95 15.88 12.20 6.55
CA LEU A 95 14.46 11.90 6.34
C LEU A 95 14.20 10.46 5.84
N ASN A 96 15.16 9.86 5.15
CA ASN A 96 15.11 8.47 4.70
C ASN A 96 15.33 7.45 5.82
N ILE A 97 15.69 7.88 7.03
CA ILE A 97 15.94 6.98 8.15
C ILE A 97 14.74 6.96 9.09
N VAL A 98 14.20 5.77 9.26
CA VAL A 98 13.09 5.49 10.17
C VAL A 98 13.41 4.27 11.03
N TYR A 99 12.62 4.06 12.06
CA TYR A 99 12.74 2.92 12.95
C TYR A 99 11.37 2.30 13.14
N TYR A 100 11.27 0.98 13.03
CA TYR A 100 10.07 0.26 13.43
C TYR A 100 10.32 -0.47 14.76
N LYS A 101 9.26 -0.63 15.55
CA LYS A 101 9.31 -1.40 16.78
C LYS A 101 9.09 -2.88 16.44
N ASN A 102 10.08 -3.72 16.72
CA ASN A 102 9.98 -5.16 16.49
C ASN A 102 9.19 -5.86 17.61
N ASP A 103 8.93 -7.17 17.44
CA ASP A 103 8.16 -7.97 18.40
C ASP A 103 8.80 -8.05 19.80
N ASN A 104 10.12 -7.87 19.89
CA ASN A 104 10.86 -7.81 21.16
C ASN A 104 10.80 -6.42 21.81
N GLY A 105 10.07 -5.47 21.21
CA GLY A 105 9.93 -4.09 21.70
C GLY A 105 11.10 -3.17 21.38
N LEU A 106 12.12 -3.65 20.65
CA LEU A 106 13.30 -2.88 20.28
C LEU A 106 13.09 -2.12 18.97
N TRP A 107 13.74 -0.96 18.85
CA TRP A 107 13.75 -0.17 17.62
C TRP A 107 14.74 -0.75 16.62
N THR A 108 14.26 -1.07 15.42
CA THR A 108 15.09 -1.53 14.31
C THR A 108 15.21 -0.43 13.28
N ARG A 109 16.44 0.00 12.97
CA ARG A 109 16.71 1.02 11.96
C ARG A 109 16.36 0.49 10.57
N GLN A 110 15.72 1.31 9.77
CA GLN A 110 15.33 1.01 8.41
C GLN A 110 15.68 2.18 7.49
N ASP A 111 16.39 1.87 6.41
CA ASP A 111 16.84 2.84 5.43
C ASP A 111 15.92 2.84 4.22
N MET A 112 15.14 3.92 4.07
CA MET A 112 14.15 4.06 3.01
C MET A 112 14.76 4.35 1.64
N ASP A 113 16.07 4.50 1.49
CA ASP A 113 16.69 4.56 0.16
C ASP A 113 16.80 3.18 -0.49
N ILE A 114 16.70 2.12 0.32
CA ILE A 114 16.68 0.75 -0.20
C ILE A 114 15.45 0.58 -1.13
N THR A 115 15.71 0.08 -2.34
CA THR A 115 14.71 -0.14 -3.40
C THR A 115 14.10 -1.54 -3.37
N ALA A 116 14.31 -2.28 -2.29
CA ALA A 116 13.71 -3.58 -2.09
C ALA A 116 12.20 -3.48 -1.87
N HIS A 117 11.47 -4.44 -2.42
CA HIS A 117 10.01 -4.49 -2.42
C HIS A 117 9.38 -4.39 -1.02
N TYR A 118 9.98 -5.06 -0.03
CA TYR A 118 9.50 -5.04 1.36
C TYR A 118 9.55 -3.64 2.01
N MET A 119 10.24 -2.67 1.40
CA MET A 119 10.33 -1.28 1.89
C MET A 119 9.13 -0.42 1.50
N TRP A 120 8.33 -0.82 0.51
CA TRP A 120 7.24 0.02 -0.02
C TRP A 120 6.19 0.35 1.04
N THR A 121 5.87 -0.62 1.88
CA THR A 121 5.00 -0.45 3.05
C THR A 121 5.52 0.65 3.98
N THR A 122 6.79 0.60 4.35
CA THR A 122 7.42 1.58 5.24
C THR A 122 7.38 2.97 4.64
N LYS A 123 7.74 3.12 3.35
CA LYS A 123 7.71 4.42 2.66
C LYS A 123 6.31 5.02 2.62
N ALA A 124 5.31 4.23 2.22
CA ALA A 124 3.93 4.69 2.14
C ALA A 124 3.35 5.07 3.51
N ALA A 125 3.66 4.29 4.54
CA ALA A 125 3.26 4.59 5.91
C ALA A 125 3.95 5.84 6.45
N PHE A 126 5.24 6.03 6.17
CA PHE A 126 5.97 7.23 6.56
C PHE A 126 5.41 8.48 5.92
N CYS A 127 5.22 8.48 4.60
CA CYS A 127 4.63 9.60 3.88
C CYS A 127 3.22 9.91 4.40
N SER A 128 2.37 8.89 4.56
CA SER A 128 1.00 9.08 5.04
C SER A 128 0.95 9.58 6.49
N GLY A 129 1.85 9.08 7.36
CA GLY A 129 2.00 9.55 8.74
C GLY A 129 2.51 10.99 8.80
N TYR A 130 3.41 11.39 7.91
CA TYR A 130 3.87 12.77 7.81
C TYR A 130 2.75 13.72 7.38
N GLU A 131 1.86 13.28 6.48
CA GLU A 131 0.68 14.05 6.12
C GLU A 131 -0.26 14.30 7.32
N LEU A 132 -0.36 13.36 8.27
CA LEU A 132 -1.10 13.59 9.52
C LEU A 132 -0.48 14.72 10.35
N LEU A 133 0.85 14.81 10.41
CA LEU A 133 1.54 15.90 11.12
C LEU A 133 1.20 17.27 10.52
N LEU A 134 1.03 17.32 9.20
CA LEU A 134 0.61 18.52 8.48
C LEU A 134 -0.89 18.83 8.63
N GLY A 135 -1.60 18.09 9.49
CA GLY A 135 -3.01 18.30 9.79
C GLY A 135 -3.98 17.64 8.82
N LYS A 136 -3.51 16.79 7.90
CA LYS A 136 -4.43 15.96 7.10
C LYS A 136 -5.18 14.98 8.00
N LYS A 137 -6.43 14.66 7.65
CA LYS A 137 -7.26 13.68 8.35
C LYS A 137 -7.62 12.53 7.41
N TYR A 138 -7.64 11.31 7.94
CA TYR A 138 -7.99 10.10 7.19
C TYR A 138 -9.21 9.37 7.78
N PRO A 139 -9.99 8.66 6.93
CA PRO A 139 -10.01 8.79 5.47
C PRO A 139 -10.55 10.17 5.09
N TYR A 140 -10.20 10.66 3.89
CA TYR A 140 -10.81 11.88 3.37
C TYR A 140 -12.33 11.76 3.51
N THR A 141 -12.97 12.68 4.24
CA THR A 141 -14.43 12.81 4.16
C THR A 141 -14.72 13.05 2.69
N PRO A 142 -15.46 12.17 1.99
CA PRO A 142 -15.87 12.50 0.63
C PRO A 142 -16.59 13.84 0.73
N LYS A 143 -16.06 14.87 0.05
CA LYS A 143 -16.84 16.07 -0.22
C LYS A 143 -17.95 15.62 -1.17
N TYR A 144 -19.01 15.05 -0.63
CA TYR A 144 -20.29 15.06 -1.31
C TYR A 144 -20.73 16.52 -1.31
N THR A 145 -20.32 17.27 -2.33
CA THR A 145 -21.08 18.43 -2.76
C THR A 145 -22.47 17.90 -3.12
N ARG A 146 -23.44 18.14 -2.25
CA ARG A 146 -24.86 18.13 -2.62
C ARG A 146 -25.14 19.27 -3.57
#